data_AF-A0A2I0XF20-F1
#
_entry.id   AF-A0A2I0XF20-F1
#
_cell.length_a   1.000
_cell.length_b   1.000
_cell.length_c   1.000
_cell.angle_alpha   90.00
_cell.angle_beta   90.00
_cell.angle_gamma   90.00
#
_symmetry.space_group_name_H-M   'P 1'
#
loop_
_entity.id
_entity.type
_entity.pdbx_description
1 polymer ?
#
loop_
_entity_poly.entity_id
_entity_poly.type
_entity_poly.pdbx_seq_one_letter_code
_entity_poly.pdbx_strand_id
1 'polypeptide(L)'
;MSGTEISVLFEKSKELDQLRKDLEEDILEINKLHKKLQASPDIIEKSGDSILQRLRSLYVHAKELSENEMSVSTTLMAQLDALLQSGLSAAQRKKIEVSEQKKKRIKTDSDISRFPNATSMRNQLEYWASLKGEQVAARVTPDDAEKDEWFVVKVIHFDKEAKEFDVLDEDPGDDEESIQKKYKLPLSRIIPFPKKGDPSNAPDFPPGKHVLAVYPGTTALYKATVVNTHRKFFWFSYSLEFDDDEEDGSLPQRSVPFYRVVTLPDGHRQ
;
A
#
# COMPACT_ATOMS: atom_id res chain seq x y z
N MET A 1 -10.70 -14.74 31.86
CA MET A 1 -10.69 -13.31 31.50
C MET A 1 -10.47 -13.14 29.99
N SER A 2 -9.45 -13.76 29.38
CA SER A 2 -9.16 -13.61 27.93
C SER A 2 -10.27 -14.09 26.98
N GLY A 3 -11.00 -15.15 27.31
CA GLY A 3 -12.06 -15.68 26.43
C GLY A 3 -13.22 -14.70 26.20
N THR A 4 -13.57 -13.90 27.21
CA THR A 4 -14.65 -12.92 27.14
C THR A 4 -14.25 -11.70 26.31
N GLU A 5 -12.99 -11.26 26.43
CA GLU A 5 -12.43 -10.15 25.64
C GLU A 5 -12.32 -10.50 24.15
N ILE A 6 -11.92 -11.73 23.83
CA ILE A 6 -11.84 -12.22 22.45
C ILE A 6 -13.25 -12.30 21.82
N SER A 7 -14.27 -12.77 22.55
CA SER A 7 -15.65 -12.79 22.04
C SER A 7 -16.20 -11.41 21.73
N VAL A 8 -15.93 -10.41 22.59
CA VAL A 8 -16.33 -9.01 22.35
C VAL A 8 -15.63 -8.44 21.12
N LEU A 9 -14.34 -8.77 20.93
CA LEU A 9 -13.58 -8.35 19.76
C LEU A 9 -14.15 -8.93 18.46
N PHE A 10 -14.56 -10.21 18.48
CA PHE A 10 -15.23 -10.85 17.35
C PHE A 10 -16.58 -10.22 17.02
N GLU A 11 -17.40 -9.87 18.02
CA GLU A 11 -18.66 -9.16 17.76
C GLU A 11 -18.43 -7.78 17.17
N LYS A 12 -17.47 -7.02 17.72
CA LYS A 12 -17.11 -5.70 17.19
C LYS A 12 -16.55 -5.76 15.77
N SER A 13 -15.80 -6.82 15.44
CA SER A 13 -15.35 -7.06 14.06
C SER A 13 -16.53 -7.31 13.11
N LYS A 14 -17.53 -8.10 13.51
CA LYS A 14 -18.73 -8.33 12.71
C LYS A 14 -19.55 -7.05 12.51
N GLU A 15 -19.66 -6.24 13.57
CA GLU A 15 -20.30 -4.92 13.50
C GLU A 15 -19.58 -4.01 12.49
N LEU A 16 -18.24 -4.02 12.48
CA LEU A 16 -17.44 -3.27 11.52
C LEU A 16 -17.68 -3.74 10.07
N ASP A 17 -17.72 -5.05 9.84
CA ASP A 17 -18.00 -5.60 8.51
C ASP A 17 -19.41 -5.25 8.02
N GLN A 18 -20.40 -5.23 8.92
CA GLN A 18 -21.77 -4.84 8.60
C GLN A 18 -21.86 -3.35 8.25
N LEU A 19 -21.23 -2.47 9.04
CA LEU A 19 -21.19 -1.02 8.77
C LEU A 19 -20.57 -0.72 7.40
N ARG A 20 -19.50 -1.44 7.03
CA ARG A 20 -18.86 -1.32 5.71
C ARG A 20 -19.78 -1.72 4.57
N LYS A 21 -20.51 -2.83 4.75
CA LYS A 21 -21.47 -3.29 3.76
C LYS A 21 -22.60 -2.27 3.56
N ASP A 22 -23.15 -1.74 4.65
CA ASP A 22 -24.22 -0.75 4.60
C ASP A 22 -23.75 0.56 3.93
N LEU A 23 -22.50 0.98 4.20
CA LEU A 23 -21.88 2.13 3.54
C LEU A 23 -21.70 1.89 2.03
N GLU A 24 -21.31 0.69 1.62
CA GLU A 24 -21.18 0.33 0.20
C GLU A 24 -22.55 0.35 -0.51
N GLU A 25 -23.61 -0.13 0.14
CA GLU A 25 -24.98 -0.06 -0.38
C GLU A 25 -25.43 1.40 -0.59
N ASP A 26 -25.15 2.28 0.37
CA ASP A 26 -25.45 3.72 0.26
C ASP A 26 -24.70 4.38 -0.90
N ILE A 27 -23.39 4.08 -1.05
CA ILE A 27 -22.57 4.61 -2.14
C ILE A 27 -23.12 4.15 -3.50
N LEU A 28 -23.54 2.88 -3.61
CA LEU A 28 -24.16 2.36 -4.84
C LEU A 28 -25.46 3.09 -5.18
N GLU A 29 -26.32 3.35 -4.20
CA GLU A 29 -27.58 4.06 -4.43
C GLU A 29 -27.34 5.55 -4.75
N ILE A 30 -26.36 6.19 -4.10
CA ILE A 30 -25.89 7.56 -4.42
C ILE A 30 -25.44 7.65 -5.87
N ASN A 31 -24.55 6.75 -6.31
CA ASN A 31 -24.04 6.71 -7.68
C ASN A 31 -25.15 6.51 -8.71
N LYS A 32 -26.12 5.64 -8.39
CA LYS A 32 -27.30 5.40 -9.22
C LYS A 32 -28.19 6.63 -9.33
N LEU A 33 -28.39 7.39 -8.25
CA LEU A 33 -29.16 8.65 -8.30
C LEU A 33 -28.43 9.74 -9.08
N HIS A 34 -27.11 9.88 -8.91
CA HIS A 34 -26.30 10.81 -9.73
C HIS A 34 -26.35 10.49 -11.21
N LYS A 35 -26.23 9.19 -11.58
CA LYS A 35 -26.36 8.75 -12.97
C LYS A 35 -27.74 9.07 -13.55
N LYS A 36 -28.80 8.94 -12.76
CA LYS A 36 -30.18 9.31 -13.18
C LYS A 36 -30.33 10.82 -13.37
N LEU A 37 -29.76 11.64 -12.50
CA LEU A 37 -29.75 13.10 -12.62
C LEU A 37 -29.00 13.54 -13.89
N GLN A 38 -27.87 12.92 -14.20
CA GLN A 38 -27.08 13.25 -15.38
C GLN A 38 -27.74 12.81 -16.69
N ALA A 39 -28.44 11.67 -16.70
CA ALA A 39 -29.03 11.09 -17.90
C ALA A 39 -30.40 11.67 -18.29
N SER A 40 -31.07 12.41 -17.40
CA SER A 40 -32.45 12.87 -17.64
C SER A 40 -32.71 14.26 -17.06
N PRO A 41 -32.29 15.33 -17.77
CA PRO A 41 -32.48 16.71 -17.31
C PRO A 41 -33.96 17.13 -17.19
N ASP A 42 -34.87 16.56 -17.99
CA ASP A 42 -36.31 16.84 -17.93
C ASP A 42 -37.01 16.30 -16.65
N ILE A 43 -36.43 15.30 -15.99
CA ILE A 43 -36.97 14.71 -14.73
C ILE A 43 -36.69 15.63 -13.53
N ILE A 44 -35.71 16.53 -13.67
CA ILE A 44 -35.29 17.49 -12.64
C ILE A 44 -36.39 18.54 -12.41
N GLU A 45 -37.10 19.00 -13.45
CA GLU A 45 -38.15 20.02 -13.30
C GLU A 45 -39.39 19.54 -12.51
N LYS A 46 -39.71 18.24 -12.54
CA LYS A 46 -40.92 17.70 -11.86
C LYS A 46 -40.64 16.92 -10.59
N SER A 47 -39.45 16.34 -10.47
CA SER A 47 -39.09 15.45 -9.35
C SER A 47 -37.66 15.66 -8.84
N GLY A 48 -36.97 16.71 -9.28
CA GLY A 48 -35.62 17.04 -8.82
C GLY A 48 -35.54 17.20 -7.31
N ASP A 49 -36.50 17.89 -6.69
CA ASP A 49 -36.51 18.11 -5.23
C ASP A 49 -36.59 16.81 -4.42
N SER A 50 -37.39 15.83 -4.86
CA SER A 50 -37.50 14.55 -4.15
C SER A 50 -36.25 13.67 -4.32
N ILE A 51 -35.62 13.72 -5.49
CA ILE A 51 -34.36 13.03 -5.78
C ILE A 51 -33.22 13.66 -4.96
N LEU A 52 -33.13 14.98 -4.94
CA LEU A 52 -32.12 15.71 -4.16
C LEU A 52 -32.31 15.52 -2.67
N GLN A 53 -33.55 15.49 -2.18
CA GLN A 53 -33.86 15.21 -0.77
C GLN A 53 -33.42 13.79 -0.39
N ARG A 54 -33.67 12.80 -1.25
CA ARG A 54 -33.20 11.41 -1.05
C ARG A 54 -31.69 11.28 -1.12
N LEU A 55 -31.06 12.01 -2.03
CA LEU A 55 -29.60 12.05 -2.15
C LEU A 55 -28.98 12.67 -0.89
N ARG A 56 -29.55 13.76 -0.38
CA ARG A 56 -29.15 14.37 0.89
C ARG A 56 -29.30 13.39 2.06
N SER A 57 -30.40 12.66 2.16
CA SER A 57 -30.58 11.67 3.24
C SER A 57 -29.54 10.55 3.15
N LEU A 58 -29.23 10.06 1.95
CA LEU A 58 -28.20 9.03 1.74
C LEU A 58 -26.81 9.55 2.13
N TYR A 59 -26.46 10.78 1.77
CA TYR A 59 -25.17 11.36 2.18
C TYR A 59 -25.06 11.56 3.70
N VAL A 60 -26.15 11.95 4.36
CA VAL A 60 -26.19 12.07 5.82
C VAL A 60 -26.03 10.69 6.47
N HIS A 61 -26.75 9.69 5.98
CA HIS A 61 -26.67 8.33 6.49
C HIS A 61 -25.29 7.71 6.27
N ALA A 62 -24.71 7.84 5.07
CA ALA A 62 -23.35 7.40 4.77
C ALA A 62 -22.30 8.09 5.66
N LYS A 63 -22.49 9.38 5.98
CA LYS A 63 -21.63 10.10 6.93
C LYS A 63 -21.74 9.51 8.34
N GLU A 64 -22.94 9.26 8.83
CA GLU A 64 -23.18 8.65 10.15
C GLU A 64 -22.59 7.24 10.23
N LEU A 65 -22.78 6.42 9.19
CA LEU A 65 -22.17 5.08 9.09
C LEU A 65 -20.63 5.16 9.13
N SER A 66 -20.03 6.12 8.41
CA SER A 66 -18.58 6.33 8.42
C SER A 66 -18.06 6.78 9.80
N GLU A 67 -18.78 7.67 10.49
CA GLU A 67 -18.44 8.10 11.86
C GLU A 67 -18.54 6.93 12.86
N ASN A 68 -19.58 6.09 12.71
CA ASN A 68 -19.75 4.88 13.51
C ASN A 68 -18.65 3.84 13.25
N GLU A 69 -18.30 3.61 11.98
CA GLU A 69 -17.22 2.71 11.60
C GLU A 69 -15.88 3.18 12.21
N MET A 70 -15.59 4.49 12.14
CA MET A 70 -14.40 5.08 12.72
C MET A 70 -14.35 4.87 14.25
N SER A 71 -15.49 5.02 14.93
CA SER A 71 -15.60 4.78 16.37
C SER A 71 -15.36 3.32 16.75
N VAL A 72 -15.98 2.39 16.03
CA VAL A 72 -15.81 0.94 16.24
C VAL A 72 -14.37 0.50 15.94
N SER A 73 -13.79 0.99 14.84
CA SER A 73 -12.40 0.71 14.46
C SER A 73 -11.41 1.23 15.50
N THR A 74 -11.59 2.47 15.99
CA THR A 74 -10.74 3.06 17.04
C THR A 74 -10.82 2.25 18.33
N THR A 75 -12.02 1.78 18.69
CA THR A 75 -12.23 0.93 19.88
C THR A 75 -11.56 -0.43 19.73
N LEU A 76 -11.68 -1.07 18.56
CA LEU A 76 -11.03 -2.35 18.26
C LEU A 76 -9.51 -2.24 18.32
N MET A 77 -8.93 -1.18 17.76
CA MET A 77 -7.49 -0.92 17.83
C MET A 77 -7.02 -0.80 19.28
N ALA A 78 -7.71 -0.01 20.10
CA ALA A 78 -7.38 0.14 21.52
C ALA A 78 -7.47 -1.19 22.29
N GLN A 79 -8.45 -2.05 21.97
CA GLN A 79 -8.59 -3.38 22.57
C GLN A 79 -7.47 -4.33 22.13
N LEU A 80 -7.07 -4.31 20.86
CA LEU A 80 -5.93 -5.09 20.35
C LEU A 80 -4.62 -4.65 21.01
N ASP A 81 -4.39 -3.34 21.13
CA ASP A 81 -3.21 -2.80 21.80
C ASP A 81 -3.15 -3.21 23.28
N ALA A 82 -4.29 -3.19 23.99
CA ALA A 82 -4.39 -3.67 25.37
C ALA A 82 -4.09 -5.17 25.49
N LEU A 83 -4.55 -6.00 24.53
CA LEU A 83 -4.24 -7.43 24.48
C LEU A 83 -2.74 -7.66 24.21
N LEU A 84 -2.13 -6.90 23.32
CA LEU A 84 -0.68 -6.97 23.04
C LEU A 84 0.14 -6.59 24.27
N GLN A 85 -0.23 -5.52 24.97
CA GLN A 85 0.44 -5.08 26.19
C GLN A 85 0.25 -6.06 27.36
N SER A 86 -0.94 -6.68 27.49
CA SER A 86 -1.18 -7.72 28.50
C SER A 86 -0.40 -9.01 28.23
N GLY A 87 -0.22 -9.38 26.96
CA GLY A 87 0.61 -10.50 26.51
C GLY A 87 2.09 -10.35 26.86
N LEU A 88 2.63 -9.12 26.84
CA LEU A 88 4.00 -8.84 27.27
C LEU A 88 4.20 -9.04 28.78
N SER A 89 3.17 -8.79 29.60
CA SER A 89 3.23 -9.00 31.06
C SER A 89 3.19 -10.48 31.48
N ALA A 90 2.58 -11.34 30.65
CA ALA A 90 2.50 -12.78 30.92
C ALA A 90 3.81 -13.52 30.62
N ALA A 91 4.61 -13.02 29.68
CA ALA A 91 5.92 -13.58 29.34
C ALA A 91 6.99 -13.37 30.42
N GLN A 92 6.79 -12.45 31.37
CA GLN A 92 7.75 -12.16 32.44
C GLN A 92 7.46 -12.87 33.79
N ARG A 93 6.42 -13.71 33.91
CA ARG A 93 6.10 -14.42 35.18
C ARG A 93 6.55 -15.89 35.25
N LYS A 94 7.45 -16.35 34.38
CA LYS A 94 8.14 -17.63 34.56
C LYS A 94 9.64 -17.51 34.29
N LYS A 95 10.36 -16.93 35.26
CA LYS A 95 11.73 -17.30 35.69
C LYS A 95 12.34 -16.11 36.45
N ILE A 96 12.06 -16.03 37.75
CA ILE A 96 12.97 -15.41 38.71
C ILE A 96 12.97 -16.31 39.94
N GLU A 97 13.88 -17.27 39.95
CA GLU A 97 14.58 -17.62 41.17
C GLU A 97 16.01 -18.02 40.79
N VAL A 98 16.96 -17.50 41.56
CA VAL A 98 18.40 -17.79 41.57
C VAL A 98 19.29 -17.02 40.56
N SER A 99 19.77 -15.87 41.06
CA SER A 99 21.21 -15.55 41.22
C SER A 99 22.01 -14.86 40.11
N GLU A 100 22.31 -13.59 40.42
CA GLU A 100 23.60 -12.88 40.28
C GLU A 100 24.14 -12.40 38.91
N GLN A 101 23.94 -11.10 38.71
CA GLN A 101 24.98 -10.07 38.64
C GLN A 101 26.21 -10.29 37.74
N LYS A 102 26.23 -9.54 36.62
CA LYS A 102 27.24 -8.53 36.20
C LYS A 102 27.51 -8.59 34.70
N LYS A 103 27.28 -7.46 34.02
CA LYS A 103 28.22 -6.77 33.10
C LYS A 103 27.43 -5.65 32.39
N LYS A 104 27.65 -4.38 32.78
CA LYS A 104 28.70 -3.47 32.27
C LYS A 104 28.54 -3.15 30.76
N ARG A 105 27.98 -1.97 30.50
CA ARG A 105 28.34 -0.95 29.49
C ARG A 105 29.54 -1.32 28.60
N ILE A 106 29.39 -1.25 27.26
CA ILE A 106 30.31 -0.62 26.27
C ILE A 106 29.78 -0.80 24.82
N LYS A 107 30.12 0.20 24.00
CA LYS A 107 29.84 0.42 22.57
C LYS A 107 30.52 -0.61 21.63
N THR A 108 30.09 -0.52 20.36
CA THR A 108 30.81 -0.73 19.08
C THR A 108 31.12 -2.15 18.59
N ASP A 109 30.52 -2.41 17.42
CA ASP A 109 31.10 -2.99 16.19
C ASP A 109 31.37 -4.50 16.07
N SER A 110 31.25 -4.96 14.83
CA SER A 110 31.66 -6.23 14.22
C SER A 110 30.78 -7.50 14.39
N ASP A 111 30.22 -7.89 13.24
CA ASP A 111 29.95 -9.24 12.74
C ASP A 111 29.09 -10.21 13.54
N ILE A 112 27.82 -10.31 13.13
CA ILE A 112 27.07 -11.57 13.18
C ILE A 112 26.47 -11.81 11.80
N SER A 113 27.25 -12.48 10.96
CA SER A 113 26.73 -13.28 9.84
C SER A 113 25.80 -14.36 10.39
N ARG A 114 24.51 -14.04 10.57
CA ARG A 114 23.46 -15.04 10.75
C ARG A 114 22.92 -15.40 9.38
N PHE A 115 23.34 -16.56 8.90
CA PHE A 115 22.72 -17.24 7.78
C PHE A 115 21.18 -17.17 7.89
N PRO A 116 20.45 -16.68 6.86
CA PRO A 116 19.00 -16.74 6.88
C PRO A 116 18.58 -18.22 6.89
N ASN A 117 17.65 -18.56 7.79
CA ASN A 117 17.17 -19.93 7.99
C ASN A 117 16.72 -20.53 6.64
N ALA A 118 17.13 -21.76 6.31
CA ALA A 118 16.89 -22.35 4.98
C ALA A 118 15.40 -22.40 4.59
N THR A 119 14.51 -22.55 5.58
CA THR A 119 13.05 -22.47 5.43
C THR A 119 12.59 -21.06 5.03
N SER A 120 13.23 -20.02 5.55
CA SER A 120 12.96 -18.61 5.19
C SER A 120 13.37 -18.33 3.74
N MET A 121 14.52 -18.86 3.31
CA MET A 121 14.98 -18.72 1.92
C MET A 121 14.06 -19.47 0.94
N ARG A 122 13.56 -20.65 1.33
CA ARG A 122 12.60 -21.42 0.52
C ARG A 122 11.27 -20.66 0.37
N ASN A 123 10.72 -20.14 1.47
CA ASN A 123 9.50 -19.33 1.45
C ASN A 123 9.69 -18.05 0.63
N GLN A 124 10.87 -17.43 0.70
CA GLN A 124 11.20 -16.25 -0.10
C GLN A 124 11.22 -16.58 -1.60
N LEU A 125 11.86 -17.68 -2.03
CA LEU A 125 11.87 -18.10 -3.44
C LEU A 125 10.48 -18.47 -3.96
N GLU A 126 9.62 -19.06 -3.12
CA GLU A 126 8.22 -19.34 -3.45
C GLU A 126 7.41 -18.05 -3.61
N TYR A 127 7.63 -17.05 -2.75
CA TYR A 127 7.04 -15.72 -2.90
C TYR A 127 7.46 -15.06 -4.22
N TRP A 128 8.75 -15.04 -4.55
CA TRP A 128 9.23 -14.47 -5.82
C TRP A 128 8.65 -15.20 -7.04
N ALA A 129 8.54 -16.53 -6.98
CA ALA A 129 7.90 -17.31 -8.04
C ALA A 129 6.39 -17.02 -8.17
N SER A 130 5.72 -16.66 -7.08
CA SER A 130 4.30 -16.31 -7.07
C SER A 130 3.99 -14.99 -7.78
N LEU A 131 5.00 -14.16 -8.04
CA LEU A 131 4.82 -12.89 -8.75
C LEU A 131 4.57 -13.07 -10.26
N LYS A 132 4.57 -14.29 -10.78
CA LYS A 132 4.27 -14.54 -12.19
C LYS A 132 2.94 -13.90 -12.61
N GLY A 133 3.00 -13.05 -13.63
CA GLY A 133 1.85 -12.30 -14.17
C GLY A 133 1.57 -10.98 -13.45
N GLU A 134 2.23 -10.71 -12.33
CA GLU A 134 2.11 -9.46 -11.59
C GLU A 134 2.98 -8.36 -12.19
N GLN A 135 2.56 -7.11 -11.97
CA GLN A 135 3.37 -5.93 -12.29
C GLN A 135 4.33 -5.65 -11.14
N VAL A 136 5.58 -5.31 -11.48
CA VAL A 136 6.66 -4.97 -10.55
C VAL A 136 7.46 -3.79 -11.09
N ALA A 137 8.14 -3.07 -10.22
CA ALA A 137 9.12 -2.08 -10.65
C ALA A 137 10.45 -2.80 -10.95
N ALA A 138 11.06 -2.51 -12.10
CA ALA A 138 12.31 -3.11 -12.50
C ALA A 138 13.33 -2.07 -12.96
N ARG A 139 14.56 -2.18 -12.45
CA ARG A 139 15.69 -1.41 -12.96
C ARG A 139 16.27 -2.08 -14.19
N VAL A 140 16.16 -1.42 -15.33
CA VAL A 140 16.63 -1.97 -16.62
C VAL A 140 18.06 -1.53 -16.97
N THR A 141 18.57 -0.49 -16.32
CA THR A 141 19.92 0.02 -16.56
C THR A 141 21.01 -0.89 -15.97
N PRO A 142 22.20 -0.93 -16.59
CA PRO A 142 23.38 -1.61 -16.02
C PRO A 142 23.89 -0.86 -14.78
N ASP A 143 24.67 -1.56 -13.93
CA ASP A 143 25.12 -0.99 -12.63
C ASP A 143 26.12 0.18 -12.78
N ASP A 144 26.76 0.30 -13.95
CA ASP A 144 27.70 1.39 -14.27
C ASP A 144 27.01 2.59 -14.96
N ALA A 145 25.67 2.57 -15.06
CA ALA A 145 24.95 3.70 -15.62
C ALA A 145 25.06 4.92 -14.70
N GLU A 146 25.06 6.10 -15.34
CA GLU A 146 25.02 7.39 -14.64
C GLU A 146 23.66 7.62 -13.94
N LYS A 147 22.60 7.01 -14.48
CA LYS A 147 21.22 7.12 -13.98
C LYS A 147 20.53 5.76 -13.91
N ASP A 148 19.71 5.58 -12.87
CA ASP A 148 18.89 4.40 -12.67
C ASP A 148 17.49 4.61 -13.28
N GLU A 149 17.17 3.86 -14.35
CA GLU A 149 15.84 3.91 -14.95
C GLU A 149 14.99 2.72 -14.48
N TRP A 150 13.81 3.06 -13.95
CA TRP A 150 12.86 2.10 -13.41
C TRP A 150 11.58 2.09 -14.21
N PHE A 151 11.13 0.91 -14.61
CA PHE A 151 9.88 0.73 -15.37
C PHE A 151 8.93 -0.24 -14.66
N VAL A 152 7.64 -0.05 -14.93
CA VAL A 152 6.58 -1.00 -14.60
C VAL A 152 6.64 -2.11 -15.62
N VAL A 153 7.06 -3.30 -15.17
CA VAL A 153 7.17 -4.48 -16.02
C VAL A 153 6.29 -5.60 -15.48
N LYS A 154 5.90 -6.51 -16.36
CA LYS A 154 5.16 -7.71 -16.01
C LYS A 154 6.07 -8.92 -15.90
N VAL A 155 5.97 -9.65 -14.80
CA VAL A 155 6.76 -10.86 -14.60
C VAL A 155 6.23 -11.99 -15.48
N ILE A 156 7.08 -12.56 -16.32
CA ILE A 156 6.77 -13.71 -17.17
C ILE A 156 7.18 -15.02 -16.48
N HIS A 157 8.38 -15.03 -15.91
CA HIS A 157 8.95 -16.21 -15.25
C HIS A 157 9.97 -15.81 -14.18
N PHE A 158 10.17 -16.68 -13.20
CA PHE A 158 11.22 -16.57 -12.20
C PHE A 158 12.00 -17.87 -12.15
N ASP A 159 13.30 -17.78 -12.45
CA ASP A 159 14.23 -18.88 -12.32
C ASP A 159 14.71 -18.96 -10.85
N LYS A 160 14.32 -20.03 -10.17
CA LYS A 160 14.67 -20.25 -8.75
C LYS A 160 16.14 -20.57 -8.53
N GLU A 161 16.81 -21.15 -9.52
CA GLU A 161 18.23 -21.53 -9.44
C GLU A 161 19.12 -20.33 -9.72
N ALA A 162 18.86 -19.62 -10.82
CA ALA A 162 19.60 -18.42 -11.19
C ALA A 162 19.22 -17.19 -10.36
N LYS A 163 18.04 -17.20 -9.70
CA LYS A 163 17.46 -16.06 -8.97
C LYS A 163 17.25 -14.84 -9.89
N GLU A 164 16.79 -15.11 -11.10
CA GLU A 164 16.56 -14.14 -12.15
C GLU A 164 15.10 -14.14 -12.58
N PHE A 165 14.61 -12.96 -12.95
CA PHE A 165 13.28 -12.76 -13.49
C PHE A 165 13.35 -12.52 -14.98
N ASP A 166 12.48 -13.20 -15.73
CA ASP A 166 12.11 -12.81 -17.07
C ASP A 166 10.91 -11.86 -16.98
N VAL A 167 11.10 -10.62 -17.41
CA VAL A 167 10.09 -9.56 -17.33
C VAL A 167 9.82 -8.94 -18.71
N LEU A 168 8.62 -8.42 -18.88
CA LEU A 168 8.14 -7.78 -20.10
C LEU A 168 7.77 -6.34 -19.80
N ASP A 169 8.34 -5.42 -20.55
CA ASP A 169 7.91 -4.02 -20.56
C ASP A 169 6.60 -3.90 -21.36
N GLU A 170 5.54 -3.43 -20.70
CA GLU A 170 4.21 -3.25 -21.28
C GLU A 170 3.97 -1.80 -21.75
N ASP A 171 5.02 -0.97 -21.90
CA ASP A 171 4.86 0.39 -22.39
C ASP A 171 4.12 0.42 -23.73
N PRO A 172 2.93 1.07 -23.81
CA PRO A 172 2.22 1.25 -25.06
C PRO A 172 2.96 2.35 -25.83
N GLY A 173 4.02 1.98 -26.54
CA GLY A 173 4.66 2.90 -27.48
C GLY A 173 3.62 3.44 -28.46
N ASP A 174 3.67 4.74 -28.72
CA ASP A 174 2.75 5.48 -29.62
C ASP A 174 2.84 5.01 -31.10
N ASP A 175 3.84 4.17 -31.40
CA ASP A 175 4.07 3.60 -32.73
C ASP A 175 3.51 2.17 -32.85
N GLU A 176 2.87 1.87 -33.99
CA GLU A 176 2.28 0.56 -34.36
C GLU A 176 3.29 -0.61 -34.38
N GLU A 177 4.56 -0.36 -34.07
CA GLU A 177 5.68 -1.31 -34.06
C GLU A 177 6.32 -1.41 -32.66
N SER A 178 5.51 -1.26 -31.60
CA SER A 178 5.94 -1.40 -30.21
C SER A 178 6.38 -2.84 -29.90
N ILE A 179 7.64 -3.13 -30.21
CA ILE A 179 8.34 -4.36 -29.83
C ILE A 179 8.35 -4.42 -28.30
N GLN A 180 7.51 -5.28 -27.73
CA GLN A 180 7.52 -5.53 -26.29
C GLN A 180 8.92 -5.97 -25.87
N LYS A 181 9.61 -5.15 -25.07
CA LYS A 181 10.98 -5.42 -24.65
C LYS A 181 10.97 -6.45 -23.52
N LYS A 182 11.74 -7.52 -23.69
CA LYS A 182 11.94 -8.55 -22.68
C LYS A 182 13.29 -8.36 -22.02
N TYR A 183 13.31 -8.38 -20.70
CA TYR A 183 14.53 -8.28 -19.90
C TYR A 183 14.68 -9.50 -19.02
N LYS A 184 15.94 -9.88 -18.77
CA LYS A 184 16.33 -10.87 -17.76
C LYS A 184 17.10 -10.13 -16.67
N LEU A 185 16.54 -10.06 -15.47
CA LEU A 185 17.04 -9.20 -14.39
C LEU A 185 17.19 -9.99 -13.08
N PRO A 186 18.23 -9.72 -12.28
CA PRO A 186 18.40 -10.36 -10.97
C PRO A 186 17.39 -9.83 -9.95
N LEU A 187 17.16 -10.59 -8.88
CA LEU A 187 16.31 -10.21 -7.73
C LEU A 187 16.55 -8.78 -7.21
N SER A 188 17.79 -8.30 -7.19
CA SER A 188 18.16 -6.99 -6.64
C SER A 188 17.60 -5.81 -7.45
N ARG A 189 17.20 -6.04 -8.71
CA ARG A 189 16.65 -5.01 -9.60
C ARG A 189 15.12 -5.06 -9.67
N ILE A 190 14.46 -5.90 -8.88
CA ILE A 190 13.01 -6.06 -8.88
C ILE A 190 12.43 -5.62 -7.53
N ILE A 191 11.44 -4.74 -7.57
CA ILE A 191 10.69 -4.29 -6.40
C ILE A 191 9.20 -4.59 -6.64
N PRO A 192 8.60 -5.51 -5.87
CA PRO A 192 7.17 -5.79 -5.97
C PRO A 192 6.34 -4.59 -5.53
N PHE A 193 5.26 -4.31 -6.26
CA PHE A 193 4.29 -3.32 -5.82
C PHE A 193 3.40 -3.84 -4.68
N PRO A 194 2.93 -2.94 -3.78
CA PRO A 194 1.88 -3.27 -2.82
C PRO A 194 0.61 -3.75 -3.53
N LYS A 195 -0.12 -4.69 -2.92
CA LYS A 195 -1.37 -5.21 -3.49
C LYS A 195 -2.48 -4.16 -3.38
N LYS A 196 -3.19 -3.91 -4.49
CA LYS A 196 -4.30 -2.93 -4.57
C LYS A 196 -5.39 -3.13 -3.50
N GLY A 197 -5.69 -4.39 -3.17
CA GLY A 197 -6.73 -4.76 -2.19
C GLY A 197 -6.24 -4.91 -0.75
N ASP A 198 -4.96 -4.68 -0.48
CA ASP A 198 -4.37 -4.84 0.85
C ASP A 198 -3.52 -3.61 1.24
N PRO A 199 -4.17 -2.46 1.50
CA PRO A 199 -3.48 -1.22 1.89
C PRO A 199 -2.83 -1.32 3.28
N SER A 200 -3.28 -2.24 4.14
CA SER A 200 -2.74 -2.43 5.49
C SER A 200 -1.31 -2.99 5.48
N ASN A 201 -0.99 -3.82 4.49
CA ASN A 201 0.35 -4.39 4.31
C ASN A 201 1.25 -3.50 3.43
N ALA A 202 0.74 -2.36 2.94
CA ALA A 202 1.53 -1.45 2.14
C ALA A 202 2.50 -0.63 2.99
N PRO A 203 3.70 -0.32 2.47
CA PRO A 203 4.62 0.60 3.15
C PRO A 203 3.97 1.96 3.44
N ASP A 204 4.19 2.46 4.65
CA ASP A 204 3.81 3.82 5.03
C ASP A 204 5.00 4.77 4.83
N PHE A 205 4.80 5.78 3.99
CA PHE A 205 5.80 6.81 3.75
C PHE A 205 5.34 8.13 4.38
N PRO A 206 6.04 8.62 5.42
CA PRO A 206 5.70 9.90 6.02
C PRO A 206 6.07 11.06 5.09
N PRO A 207 5.46 12.25 5.28
CA PRO A 207 5.89 13.48 4.61
C PRO A 207 7.40 13.74 4.75
N GLY A 208 8.03 14.23 3.68
CA GLY A 208 9.47 14.45 3.54
C GLY A 208 10.28 13.21 3.15
N LYS A 209 9.67 12.01 3.08
CA LYS A 209 10.39 10.80 2.68
C LYS A 209 10.56 10.75 1.15
N HIS A 210 11.75 10.41 0.68
CA HIS A 210 11.98 10.07 -0.72
C HIS A 210 11.49 8.66 -1.03
N VAL A 211 10.78 8.55 -2.15
CA VAL A 211 10.17 7.32 -2.66
C VAL A 211 10.43 7.21 -4.16
N LEU A 212 10.20 6.02 -4.71
CA LEU A 212 10.16 5.80 -6.14
C LEU A 212 8.70 5.58 -6.55
N ALA A 213 8.19 6.36 -7.48
CA ALA A 213 6.77 6.38 -7.82
C ALA A 213 6.54 6.43 -9.32
N VAL A 214 5.47 5.78 -9.79
CA VAL A 214 5.07 5.83 -11.20
C VAL A 214 4.56 7.23 -11.53
N TYR A 215 5.13 7.87 -12.55
CA TYR A 215 4.65 9.18 -12.99
C TYR A 215 3.27 9.05 -13.67
N PRO A 216 2.28 9.91 -13.35
CA PRO A 216 0.93 9.81 -13.89
C PRO A 216 0.90 9.73 -15.42
N GLY A 217 0.18 8.75 -15.97
CA GLY A 217 0.05 8.55 -17.41
C GLY A 217 1.22 7.81 -18.08
N THR A 218 2.25 7.42 -17.33
CA THR A 218 3.41 6.70 -17.86
C THR A 218 3.59 5.32 -17.21
N THR A 219 4.54 4.57 -17.72
CA THR A 219 5.02 3.28 -17.18
C THR A 219 6.38 3.39 -16.51
N ALA A 220 6.97 4.59 -16.42
CA ALA A 220 8.25 4.84 -15.77
C ALA A 220 8.08 5.29 -14.31
N LEU A 221 9.07 4.98 -13.48
CA LEU A 221 9.14 5.42 -12.10
C LEU A 221 10.28 6.41 -11.90
N TYR A 222 10.00 7.45 -11.12
CA TYR A 222 10.93 8.53 -10.83
C TYR A 222 11.00 8.77 -9.32
N LYS A 223 12.14 9.28 -8.85
CA LYS A 223 12.26 9.74 -7.47
C LYS A 223 11.30 10.89 -7.22
N ALA A 224 10.61 10.79 -6.10
CA ALA A 224 9.69 11.81 -5.63
C ALA A 224 9.80 11.99 -4.12
N THR A 225 9.38 13.15 -3.64
CA THR A 225 9.28 13.48 -2.22
C THR A 225 7.81 13.45 -1.80
N VAL A 226 7.52 12.73 -0.72
CA VAL A 226 6.16 12.67 -0.16
C VAL A 226 5.84 14.00 0.49
N VAL A 227 4.81 14.69 0.02
CA VAL A 227 4.36 15.96 0.61
C VAL A 227 3.28 15.73 1.65
N ASN A 228 2.32 14.86 1.31
CA ASN A 228 1.22 14.54 2.21
C ASN A 228 0.75 13.10 2.00
N THR A 229 0.30 12.50 3.10
CA THR A 229 -0.30 11.17 3.11
C THR A 229 -1.81 11.32 3.25
N HIS A 230 -2.55 11.17 2.15
CA HIS A 230 -4.01 11.22 2.20
C HIS A 230 -4.57 9.83 2.57
N ARG A 231 -4.25 9.37 3.79
CA ARG A 231 -4.80 8.14 4.39
C ARG A 231 -6.23 8.35 4.92
N LYS A 232 -7.10 8.97 4.13
CA LYS A 232 -8.54 9.02 4.43
C LYS A 232 -9.30 8.06 3.52
N PHE A 233 -9.38 6.83 4.02
CA PHE A 233 -10.54 5.94 3.97
C PHE A 233 -11.00 5.31 2.63
N PHE A 234 -10.61 5.79 1.44
CA PHE A 234 -11.04 5.08 0.21
C PHE A 234 -10.06 5.09 -0.98
N TRP A 235 -9.12 6.04 -1.06
CA TRP A 235 -8.23 6.14 -2.24
C TRP A 235 -6.73 6.01 -1.99
N PHE A 236 -6.30 5.73 -0.74
CA PHE A 236 -4.89 5.56 -0.29
C PHE A 236 -3.87 6.12 -1.30
N SER A 237 -3.83 7.44 -1.46
CA SER A 237 -2.97 8.11 -2.43
C SER A 237 -2.01 9.03 -1.71
N TYR A 238 -0.80 9.12 -2.24
CA TYR A 238 0.21 10.06 -1.79
C TYR A 238 0.16 11.31 -2.66
N SER A 239 0.32 12.48 -2.05
CA SER A 239 0.67 13.70 -2.77
C SER A 239 2.19 13.76 -2.86
N LEU A 240 2.72 13.72 -4.08
CA LEU A 240 4.15 13.61 -4.37
C LEU A 240 4.64 14.79 -5.20
N GLU A 241 5.83 15.27 -4.90
CA GLU A 241 6.61 16.20 -5.74
C GLU A 241 7.72 15.41 -6.43
N PHE A 242 7.71 15.35 -7.76
CA PHE A 242 8.72 14.63 -8.54
C PHE A 242 9.92 15.52 -8.80
N ASP A 243 11.14 15.01 -8.56
CA ASP A 243 12.36 15.81 -8.65
C ASP A 243 12.62 16.36 -10.07
N ASP A 244 12.10 15.71 -11.12
CA ASP A 244 12.27 16.10 -12.53
C ASP A 244 11.05 16.84 -13.15
N ASP A 245 10.01 17.17 -12.37
CA ASP A 245 8.75 17.80 -12.85
C ASP A 245 8.71 19.31 -12.53
N GLU A 246 9.84 20.03 -12.60
CA GLU A 246 9.87 21.46 -12.27
C GLU A 246 9.15 22.31 -13.33
N GLU A 247 8.09 23.01 -12.89
CA GLU A 247 7.28 23.91 -13.71
C GLU A 247 7.20 25.30 -13.04
N ASP A 248 7.56 26.36 -13.78
CA ASP A 248 7.55 27.76 -13.32
C ASP A 248 8.31 27.99 -12.00
N GLY A 249 9.42 27.27 -11.79
CA GLY A 249 10.25 27.37 -10.58
C GLY A 249 9.68 26.64 -9.36
N SER A 250 8.70 25.75 -9.55
CA SER A 250 8.08 24.96 -8.49
C SER A 250 7.85 23.51 -8.90
N LEU A 251 7.88 22.58 -7.94
CA LEU A 251 7.49 21.19 -8.18
C LEU A 251 5.97 21.04 -7.93
N PRO A 252 5.18 20.65 -8.93
CA PRO A 252 3.75 20.44 -8.76
C PRO A 252 3.48 19.17 -7.95
N GLN A 253 2.40 19.21 -7.16
CA GLN A 253 1.95 18.05 -6.40
C GLN A 253 1.10 17.13 -7.25
N ARG A 254 1.56 15.89 -7.42
CA ARG A 254 0.88 14.83 -8.17
C ARG A 254 0.30 13.80 -7.20
N SER A 255 -0.97 13.43 -7.40
CA SER A 255 -1.62 12.38 -6.62
C SER A 255 -1.31 11.00 -7.22
N VAL A 256 -0.60 10.15 -6.47
CA VAL A 256 -0.22 8.80 -6.91
C VAL A 256 -0.79 7.74 -5.97
N PRO A 257 -1.51 6.71 -6.46
CA PRO A 257 -2.02 5.63 -5.62
C PRO A 257 -0.91 4.85 -4.90
N PHE A 258 -1.16 4.41 -3.67
CA PHE A 258 -0.16 3.71 -2.84
C PHE A 258 0.47 2.48 -3.50
N TYR A 259 -0.32 1.74 -4.29
CA TYR A 259 0.13 0.54 -4.99
C TYR A 259 1.02 0.86 -6.21
N ARG A 260 1.29 2.14 -6.49
CA ARG A 260 2.25 2.63 -7.48
C ARG A 260 3.42 3.38 -6.84
N VAL A 261 3.57 3.30 -5.53
CA VAL A 261 4.65 3.92 -4.76
C VAL A 261 5.43 2.84 -4.03
N VAL A 262 6.76 2.85 -4.18
CA VAL A 262 7.65 1.88 -3.55
C VAL A 262 8.81 2.59 -2.84
N THR A 263 9.52 1.85 -2.00
CA THR A 263 10.73 2.33 -1.33
C THR A 263 11.79 2.70 -2.36
N LEU A 264 12.41 3.87 -2.20
CA LEU A 264 13.60 4.23 -2.97
C LEU A 264 14.77 3.32 -2.56
N PRO A 265 15.41 2.59 -3.48
CA PRO A 265 16.57 1.75 -3.16
C PRO A 265 17.77 2.57 -2.69
N ASP A 266 18.54 2.01 -1.76
CA ASP A 266 19.78 2.62 -1.30
C ASP A 266 20.78 2.73 -2.47
N GLY A 267 21.30 3.94 -2.68
CA GLY A 267 22.25 4.21 -3.77
C GLY A 267 21.62 4.51 -5.13
N HIS A 268 20.30 4.73 -5.20
CA HIS A 268 19.60 5.19 -6.41
C HIS A 268 20.24 6.48 -6.97
N ARG A 269 20.58 6.47 -8.26
CA ARG A 269 21.18 7.58 -9.00
C ARG A 269 20.16 8.21 -9.93
N GLN A 270 19.93 9.52 -9.81
CA GLN A 270 19.02 10.28 -10.67
C GLN A 270 19.67 11.59 -11.10
#